data_AF-A0A959GP73-F1
#
_entry.id   AF-A0A959GP73-F1
#
_cell.length_a   1.000
_cell.length_b   1.000
_cell.length_c   1.000
_cell.angle_alpha   90.00
_cell.angle_beta   90.00
_cell.angle_gamma   90.00
#
_symmetry.space_group_name_H-M   'P 1'
#
loop_
_entity.id
_entity.type
_entity.pdbx_description
1 polymer ?
#
loop_
_entity_poly.entity_id
_entity_poly.type
_entity_poly.pdbx_seq_one_letter_code
_entity_poly.pdbx_strand_id
1 'polypeptide(L)'
;MEIVATLILLFTISFGYGQTLPIDFETTITTSDFEDFDGGAATVIANPQSSGINTSSTVAQIIRNGGPVWAGSKLALANNLDFSTLNTISMKVFTSAPVGTTIKFKLEGS
;
A
#
# COMPACT_ATOMS: atom_id res chain seq x y z
N MET A 1 -19.20 -32.89 -45.12
CA MET A 1 -18.56 -31.56 -45.16
C MET A 1 -18.71 -30.99 -43.76
N GLU A 2 -17.74 -31.27 -42.88
CA GLU A 2 -17.76 -30.77 -41.50
C GLU A 2 -16.94 -29.49 -41.45
N ILE A 3 -17.58 -28.40 -41.03
CA ILE A 3 -16.95 -27.09 -40.86
C ILE A 3 -16.32 -27.07 -39.47
N VAL A 4 -15.01 -27.23 -39.40
CA VAL A 4 -14.24 -27.04 -38.16
C VAL A 4 -14.11 -25.53 -37.93
N ALA A 5 -14.83 -25.02 -36.94
CA ALA A 5 -14.70 -23.63 -36.51
C ALA A 5 -13.51 -23.49 -35.53
N THR A 6 -12.47 -22.78 -35.94
CA THR A 6 -11.34 -22.43 -35.07
C THR A 6 -11.61 -21.10 -34.37
N LEU A 7 -11.63 -21.10 -33.04
CA LEU A 7 -11.74 -19.90 -32.20
C LEU A 7 -10.34 -19.42 -31.80
N ILE A 8 -9.95 -18.21 -32.21
CA ILE A 8 -8.70 -17.56 -31.78
C ILE A 8 -9.03 -16.64 -30.60
N LEU A 9 -8.50 -16.95 -29.41
CA LEU A 9 -8.60 -16.11 -28.23
C LEU A 9 -7.39 -15.16 -28.18
N LEU A 10 -7.63 -13.86 -28.34
CA LEU A 10 -6.60 -12.83 -28.23
C LEU A 10 -6.50 -12.37 -26.77
N PHE A 11 -5.44 -12.76 -26.06
CA PHE A 11 -5.18 -12.32 -24.69
C PHE A 11 -4.23 -11.11 -24.73
N THR A 12 -4.76 -9.89 -24.58
CA THR A 12 -3.93 -8.70 -24.41
C THR A 12 -3.46 -8.59 -22.97
N ILE A 13 -2.15 -8.75 -22.75
CA ILE A 13 -1.51 -8.43 -21.47
C ILE A 13 -1.03 -6.97 -21.56
N SER A 14 -1.67 -6.07 -20.82
CA SER A 14 -1.17 -4.71 -20.63
C SER A 14 -0.27 -4.68 -19.39
N PHE A 15 1.02 -4.38 -19.59
CA PHE A 15 1.92 -4.03 -18.49
C PHE A 15 1.79 -2.52 -18.23
N GLY A 16 1.11 -2.15 -17.15
CA GLY A 16 1.12 -0.78 -16.65
C GLY A 16 2.36 -0.57 -15.80
N TYR A 17 3.35 0.16 -16.29
CA TYR A 17 4.47 0.61 -15.48
C TYR A 17 4.04 1.86 -14.70
N GLY A 18 3.56 1.68 -13.47
CA GLY A 18 3.58 2.76 -12.48
C GLY A 18 4.99 2.91 -11.93
N GLN A 19 5.41 4.12 -11.60
CA GLN A 19 6.65 4.33 -10.85
C GLN A 19 6.60 3.50 -9.57
N THR A 20 7.62 2.67 -9.38
CA THR A 20 7.86 2.01 -8.09
C THR A 20 8.10 3.12 -7.08
N LEU A 21 7.32 3.12 -6.00
CA LEU A 21 7.57 4.01 -4.86
C LEU A 21 9.02 3.81 -4.39
N PRO A 22 9.68 4.84 -3.83
CA PRO A 22 11.07 4.73 -3.39
C PRO A 22 11.27 3.73 -2.23
N ILE A 23 10.17 3.19 -1.68
CA ILE A 23 10.15 2.27 -0.57
C ILE A 23 9.12 1.15 -0.81
N ASP A 24 9.38 0.01 -0.20
CA ASP A 24 8.42 -1.05 0.08
C ASP A 24 8.62 -1.54 1.52
N PHE A 25 7.80 -2.51 1.94
CA PHE A 25 7.90 -3.12 3.27
C PHE A 25 8.59 -4.49 3.25
N GLU A 26 9.17 -4.89 2.10
CA GLU A 26 9.82 -6.19 1.91
C GLU A 26 11.35 -6.08 2.04
N THR A 27 11.88 -4.86 1.96
CA THR A 27 13.33 -4.62 1.89
C THR A 27 13.80 -3.68 3.01
N THR A 28 13.80 -2.38 2.73
CA THR A 28 14.61 -1.40 3.46
C THR A 28 13.85 -0.82 4.64
N ILE A 29 12.53 -0.73 4.55
CA ILE A 29 11.69 -0.23 5.63
C ILE A 29 11.34 -1.37 6.58
N THR A 30 11.62 -1.15 7.85
CA THR A 30 11.35 -2.04 8.96
C THR A 30 10.52 -1.33 10.02
N THR A 31 10.05 -2.07 11.02
CA THR A 31 9.25 -1.51 12.13
C THR A 31 9.97 -0.36 12.85
N SER A 32 11.30 -0.36 12.93
CA SER A 32 12.06 0.68 13.64
C SER A 32 12.14 2.01 12.88
N ASP A 33 11.77 2.05 11.60
CA ASP A 33 11.84 3.26 10.78
C ASP A 33 10.60 4.16 10.96
N PHE A 34 9.55 3.65 11.61
CA PHE A 34 8.34 4.41 11.89
C PHE A 34 8.51 5.36 13.07
N GLU A 35 8.06 6.60 12.88
CA GLU A 35 7.92 7.59 13.95
C GLU A 35 6.47 7.60 14.46
N ASP A 36 6.26 6.85 15.54
CA ASP A 36 4.98 6.67 16.20
C ASP A 36 4.64 7.84 17.14
N PHE A 37 3.37 8.24 17.22
CA PHE A 37 2.95 9.34 18.09
C PHE A 37 1.51 9.20 18.62
N ASP A 38 1.31 9.74 19.82
CA ASP A 38 0.01 9.91 20.48
C ASP A 38 -0.84 8.62 20.56
N GLY A 39 -0.22 7.43 20.60
CA GLY A 39 -0.92 6.14 20.71
C GLY A 39 -1.23 5.44 19.38
N GLY A 40 -0.73 5.96 18.25
CA GLY A 40 -0.57 5.19 17.02
C GLY A 40 0.76 4.43 17.05
N ALA A 41 0.73 3.17 16.61
CA ALA A 41 1.92 2.34 16.45
C ALA A 41 1.91 1.67 15.09
N ALA A 42 2.94 1.91 14.27
CA ALA A 42 3.10 1.24 12.99
C ALA A 42 4.18 0.17 13.03
N THR A 43 3.92 -0.94 12.33
CA THR A 43 4.81 -2.09 12.28
C THR A 43 4.83 -2.67 10.87
N VAL A 44 5.96 -3.27 10.49
CA VAL A 44 6.00 -4.19 9.34
C VAL A 44 5.71 -5.60 9.87
N ILE A 45 4.67 -6.22 9.33
CA ILE A 45 4.23 -7.56 9.71
C ILE A 45 4.15 -8.46 8.48
N ALA A 46 4.14 -9.79 8.70
CA ALA A 46 3.75 -10.72 7.65
C ALA A 46 2.34 -10.39 7.14
N ASN A 47 2.16 -10.39 5.83
CA ASN A 47 0.91 -9.99 5.19
C ASN A 47 -0.22 -10.97 5.57
N PRO A 48 -1.24 -10.54 6.35
CA PRO A 48 -2.32 -11.42 6.76
C PRO A 48 -3.28 -11.75 5.60
N GLN A 49 -3.16 -11.06 4.46
CA GLN A 49 -4.00 -11.19 3.28
C GLN A 49 -3.13 -11.32 2.01
N SER A 50 -2.16 -12.24 2.03
CA SER A 50 -1.20 -12.49 0.95
C SER A 50 -1.80 -13.25 -0.26
N SER A 51 -2.96 -12.83 -0.72
CA SER A 51 -3.66 -13.45 -1.85
C SER A 51 -4.42 -12.43 -2.69
N GLY A 52 -4.90 -12.85 -3.86
CA GLY A 52 -5.69 -12.02 -4.76
C GLY A 52 -4.92 -10.79 -5.23
N ILE A 53 -5.40 -9.60 -4.86
CA ILE A 53 -4.85 -8.34 -5.37
C ILE A 53 -3.55 -7.91 -4.67
N ASN A 54 -3.19 -8.49 -3.52
CA ASN A 54 -1.90 -8.22 -2.86
C ASN A 54 -1.20 -9.52 -2.46
N THR A 55 -0.13 -9.86 -3.18
CA THR A 55 0.67 -11.08 -2.94
C THR A 55 2.00 -10.80 -2.25
N SER A 56 2.18 -9.61 -1.65
CA SER A 56 3.38 -9.26 -0.88
C SER A 56 3.53 -10.16 0.36
N SER A 57 4.77 -10.42 0.79
CA SER A 57 5.07 -11.27 1.96
C SER A 57 4.83 -10.53 3.27
N THR A 58 5.09 -9.22 3.27
CA THR A 58 4.95 -8.30 4.38
C THR A 58 4.15 -7.07 3.97
N VAL A 59 3.60 -6.38 4.97
CA VAL A 59 2.86 -5.12 4.82
C VAL A 59 3.13 -4.23 6.03
N ALA A 60 2.98 -2.93 5.87
CA ALA A 60 2.81 -2.04 7.00
C ALA A 60 1.41 -2.20 7.60
N GLN A 61 1.35 -2.23 8.93
CA GLN A 61 0.14 -2.17 9.73
C GLN A 61 0.24 -0.97 10.66
N ILE A 62 -0.87 -0.27 10.87
CA ILE A 62 -0.99 0.71 11.95
C ILE A 62 -2.09 0.27 12.90
N ILE A 63 -1.77 0.22 14.19
CA ILE A 63 -2.72 0.01 15.28
C ILE A 63 -2.81 1.30 16.07
N ARG A 64 -4.04 1.76 16.30
CA ARG A 64 -4.31 2.86 17.23
C ARG A 64 -4.93 2.28 18.50
N ASN A 65 -4.26 2.47 19.63
CA ASN A 65 -4.75 2.02 20.93
C ASN A 65 -4.99 3.22 21.84
N GLY A 66 -6.20 3.77 21.79
CA GLY A 66 -6.53 5.03 22.45
C GLY A 66 -5.93 6.24 21.73
N GLY A 67 -5.65 7.27 22.51
CA GLY A 67 -5.08 8.52 22.00
C GLY A 67 -6.10 9.46 21.34
N PRO A 68 -5.67 10.68 20.98
CA PRO A 68 -6.49 11.66 20.30
C PRO A 68 -6.82 11.26 18.86
N VAL A 69 -7.80 11.92 18.24
CA VAL A 69 -8.25 11.62 16.86
C VAL A 69 -7.15 11.76 15.80
N TRP A 70 -6.06 12.46 16.10
CA TRP A 70 -4.90 12.62 15.22
C TRP A 70 -3.77 11.63 15.46
N ALA A 71 -3.86 10.75 16.47
CA ALA A 71 -2.86 9.72 16.74
C ALA A 71 -2.53 8.89 15.50
N GLY A 72 -1.25 8.57 15.32
CA GLY A 72 -0.79 7.95 14.10
C GLY A 72 0.68 7.57 14.14
N SER A 73 1.21 7.35 12.94
CA SER A 73 2.61 7.09 12.70
C SER A 73 2.97 7.72 11.36
N LYS A 74 4.24 8.05 11.17
CA LYS A 74 4.77 8.56 9.91
C LYS A 74 6.08 7.88 9.58
N LEU A 75 6.44 7.95 8.30
CA LEU A 75 7.70 7.46 7.79
C LEU A 75 8.36 8.60 7.02
N ALA A 76 9.58 8.97 7.41
CA ALA A 76 10.36 9.98 6.72
C ALA A 76 11.06 9.37 5.52
N LEU A 77 10.85 9.95 4.33
CA LEU A 77 11.57 9.55 3.12
C LEU A 77 12.88 10.34 3.00
N ALA A 78 13.92 9.71 2.46
CA ALA A 78 15.21 10.36 2.23
C ALA A 78 15.12 11.52 1.21
N ASN A 79 14.19 11.44 0.26
CA ASN A 79 13.97 12.44 -0.78
C ASN A 79 12.46 12.68 -0.98
N ASN A 80 12.11 13.89 -1.44
CA ASN A 80 10.73 14.19 -1.81
C ASN A 80 10.29 13.34 -3.02
N LEU A 81 9.01 12.98 -3.04
CA LEU A 81 8.38 12.35 -4.21
C LEU A 81 8.19 13.38 -5.32
N ASP A 82 8.50 13.00 -6.57
CA ASP A 82 8.24 13.82 -7.75
C ASP A 82 6.90 13.41 -8.40
N PHE A 83 5.96 14.35 -8.46
CA PHE A 83 4.64 14.16 -9.06
C PHE A 83 4.48 14.88 -10.41
N SER A 84 5.58 15.32 -11.03
CA SER A 84 5.55 16.03 -12.32
C SER A 84 4.97 15.21 -13.47
N THR A 85 5.12 13.88 -13.42
CA THR A 85 4.69 12.94 -14.47
C THR A 85 3.68 11.90 -13.97
N LEU A 86 3.82 11.43 -12.74
CA LEU A 86 2.93 10.46 -12.10
C LEU A 86 2.41 11.04 -10.80
N ASN A 87 1.21 11.61 -10.86
CA ASN A 87 0.65 12.48 -9.83
C ASN A 87 -0.40 11.82 -8.93
N THR A 88 -0.54 10.50 -9.00
CA THR A 88 -1.58 9.75 -8.28
C THR A 88 -0.96 8.69 -7.38
N ILE A 89 -1.39 8.67 -6.12
CA ILE A 89 -1.06 7.60 -5.17
C ILE A 89 -2.27 6.69 -5.03
N SER A 90 -2.04 5.39 -5.15
CA SER A 90 -3.04 4.36 -4.87
C SER A 90 -2.55 3.46 -3.75
N MET A 91 -3.43 3.08 -2.84
CA MET A 91 -3.12 2.20 -1.72
C MET A 91 -4.19 1.10 -1.60
N LYS A 92 -3.73 -0.13 -1.39
CA LYS A 92 -4.60 -1.23 -0.96
C LYS A 92 -4.66 -1.20 0.55
N VAL A 93 -5.86 -1.06 1.11
CA VAL A 93 -6.07 -0.97 2.55
C VAL A 93 -6.93 -2.15 3.00
N PHE A 94 -6.41 -2.93 3.93
CA PHE A 94 -7.15 -3.94 4.65
C PHE A 94 -7.37 -3.46 6.08
N THR A 95 -8.59 -3.58 6.59
CA THR A 95 -8.91 -3.16 7.96
C THR A 95 -9.99 -4.06 8.57
N SER A 96 -9.87 -4.32 9.86
CA SER A 96 -10.91 -4.94 10.70
C SER A 96 -11.62 -3.91 11.60
N ALA A 97 -11.30 -2.62 11.45
CA ALA A 97 -11.93 -1.58 12.24
C ALA A 97 -13.43 -1.46 11.92
N PRO A 98 -14.26 -0.98 12.87
CA PRO A 98 -15.70 -0.81 12.64
C PRO A 98 -16.01 0.03 11.40
N VAL A 99 -17.12 -0.28 10.74
CA VAL A 99 -17.63 0.50 9.60
C VAL A 99 -17.79 1.98 10.01
N GLY A 100 -17.33 2.88 9.14
CA GLY A 100 -17.30 4.32 9.40
C GLY A 100 -16.00 4.82 10.05
N THR A 101 -15.06 3.92 10.40
CA THR A 101 -13.71 4.33 10.82
C THR A 101 -13.04 5.11 9.69
N THR A 102 -12.64 6.36 9.96
CA THR A 102 -11.91 7.19 9.00
C THR A 102 -10.46 6.75 8.96
N ILE A 103 -10.00 6.31 7.78
CA ILE A 103 -8.59 6.06 7.49
C ILE A 103 -8.04 7.29 6.77
N LYS A 104 -6.99 7.90 7.32
CA LYS A 104 -6.34 9.08 6.74
C LYS A 104 -4.93 8.72 6.30
N PHE A 105 -4.66 8.91 5.02
CA PHE A 105 -3.31 8.98 4.49
C PHE A 105 -2.93 10.45 4.36
N LYS A 106 -1.70 10.79 4.75
CA LYS A 106 -1.13 12.13 4.60
C LYS A 106 0.22 12.01 3.91
N LEU A 107 0.51 12.99 3.06
CA LEU A 107 1.81 13.20 2.47
C LEU A 107 2.20 14.65 2.74
N GLU A 108 3.42 14.85 3.20
CA GLU A 108 3.97 16.17 3.51
C GLU A 108 5.30 16.31 2.77
N GLY A 109 5.51 17.49 2.18
CA GLY A 109 6.79 17.89 1.61
C GLY A 109 7.51 18.81 2.59
N SER A 110 8.84 18.82 2.48
CA SER A 110 9.74 19.75 3.18
C SER A 110 9.53 21.20 2.72
#